data_AF-A0A1B6ENR3-F1
#
_entry.id   AF-A0A1B6ENR3-F1
#
_cell.length_a   1.000
_cell.length_b   1.000
_cell.length_c   1.000
_cell.angle_alpha   90.00
_cell.angle_beta   90.00
_cell.angle_gamma   90.00
#
_symmetry.space_group_name_H-M   'P 1'
#
loop_
_entity.id
_entity.type
_entity.pdbx_description
1 polymer ?
#
loop_
_entity_poly.entity_id
_entity_poly.type
_entity_poly.pdbx_seq_one_letter_code
_entity_poly.pdbx_strand_id
1 'polypeptide(L)'
;HGHGEGDFILHSSGISSISQPPVTAIFPTTQVPGQYKGWRFYHPQESFMEGSPTVNKTRAVEGYLHRNNQLFIASDIEERRCCSLDYKHITSDTQLAEDWPSFQSDLLDEPEHSLNCLGLAIHQYTLKELERDISDEEGHSIDLPAIRVRLLNYEPVTQLKNLKANFYGKLVCVRGTIIRVGNMKLLCTCHTLKAQP
;
A
#
# COMPACT_ATOMS: atom_id res chain seq x y z
N HIS A 1 -52.27 -47.65 27.55
CA HIS A 1 -52.12 -46.18 27.41
C HIS A 1 -51.02 -45.78 28.39
N GLY A 2 -49.71 -45.90 28.10
CA GLY A 2 -48.92 -45.34 26.98
C GLY A 2 -48.14 -44.13 27.55
N HIS A 3 -46.96 -44.31 28.15
CA HIS A 3 -45.58 -44.21 27.62
C HIS A 3 -45.12 -42.78 27.25
N GLY A 4 -43.91 -42.40 27.67
CA GLY A 4 -43.19 -41.15 27.32
C GLY A 4 -42.36 -40.65 28.51
N GLU A 5 -41.18 -41.21 28.77
CA GLU A 5 -39.86 -40.79 28.25
C GLU A 5 -39.39 -39.42 28.78
N GLY A 6 -38.29 -39.46 29.53
CA GLY A 6 -37.66 -38.31 30.14
C GLY A 6 -36.76 -37.56 29.17
N ASP A 7 -36.43 -36.33 29.55
CA ASP A 7 -35.37 -35.58 28.88
C ASP A 7 -34.52 -34.81 29.89
N PHE A 8 -33.22 -34.90 29.68
CA PHE A 8 -32.14 -34.51 30.58
C PHE A 8 -31.69 -33.11 30.18
N ILE A 9 -32.09 -32.07 30.93
CA ILE A 9 -31.68 -30.69 30.62
C ILE A 9 -30.22 -30.49 31.06
N LEU A 10 -29.31 -30.47 30.08
CA LEU A 10 -27.93 -29.98 30.27
C LEU A 10 -27.93 -28.45 30.29
N HIS A 11 -27.50 -27.89 31.42
CA HIS A 11 -27.19 -26.47 31.57
C HIS A 11 -25.94 -26.13 30.75
N SER A 12 -26.14 -25.51 29.59
CA SER A 12 -25.07 -24.93 28.77
C SER A 12 -24.89 -23.47 29.17
N SER A 13 -23.84 -23.21 29.95
CA SER A 13 -23.39 -21.88 30.33
C SER A 13 -23.00 -21.08 29.09
N GLY A 14 -23.64 -19.92 28.91
CA GLY A 14 -23.45 -19.03 27.77
C GLY A 14 -22.00 -18.59 27.59
N ILE A 15 -21.41 -18.99 26.46
CA ILE A 15 -20.18 -18.37 25.94
C ILE A 15 -20.62 -17.09 25.25
N SER A 16 -20.36 -15.97 25.91
CA SER A 16 -20.52 -14.64 25.34
C SER A 16 -19.53 -14.48 24.19
N SER A 17 -20.06 -14.39 22.97
CA SER A 17 -19.30 -14.03 21.77
C SER A 17 -18.75 -12.62 21.94
N ILE A 18 -17.52 -12.49 22.41
CA ILE A 18 -16.78 -11.23 22.40
C ILE A 18 -16.33 -11.00 20.96
N SER A 19 -17.08 -10.13 20.28
CA SER A 19 -16.69 -9.46 19.04
C SER A 19 -15.26 -8.94 19.18
N GLN A 20 -14.36 -9.42 18.32
CA GLN A 20 -13.03 -8.83 18.21
C GLN A 20 -13.17 -7.44 17.58
N PRO A 21 -12.55 -6.38 18.14
CA PRO A 21 -12.47 -5.12 17.42
C PRO A 21 -11.56 -5.29 16.19
N PRO A 22 -11.87 -4.59 15.07
CA PRO A 22 -11.03 -4.62 13.88
C PRO A 22 -9.61 -4.12 14.16
N VAL A 23 -8.67 -4.58 13.33
CA VAL A 23 -7.19 -4.42 13.43
C VAL A 23 -6.73 -2.95 13.55
N THR A 24 -7.60 -1.98 13.35
CA THR A 24 -7.33 -0.54 13.39
C THR A 24 -6.96 0.01 14.78
N ALA A 25 -7.15 -0.75 15.87
CA ALA A 25 -7.06 -0.24 17.25
C ALA A 25 -5.64 -0.16 17.87
N ILE A 26 -4.57 -0.59 17.19
CA ILE A 26 -3.22 -0.69 17.82
C ILE A 26 -2.30 0.48 17.47
N PHE A 27 -2.61 1.25 16.42
CA PHE A 27 -1.93 2.52 16.17
C PHE A 27 -2.79 3.63 16.76
N PRO A 28 -2.26 4.53 17.61
CA PRO A 28 -3.02 5.70 18.01
C PRO A 28 -3.34 6.49 16.73
N THR A 29 -4.58 6.37 16.24
CA THR A 29 -5.18 7.26 15.25
C THR A 29 -5.43 8.60 15.92
N THR A 30 -4.36 9.26 16.38
CA THR A 30 -4.40 10.72 16.40
C THR A 30 -4.28 11.12 14.94
N GLN A 31 -5.41 11.06 14.22
CA GLN A 31 -5.50 11.61 12.88
C GLN A 31 -5.16 13.08 13.01
N VAL A 32 -3.92 13.42 12.67
CA VAL A 32 -3.54 14.81 12.55
C VAL A 32 -4.38 15.36 11.40
N PRO A 33 -5.09 16.49 11.56
CA PRO A 33 -5.83 17.09 10.46
C PRO A 33 -4.93 17.23 9.23
N GLY A 34 -5.39 16.73 8.08
CA GLY A 34 -4.61 16.73 6.82
C GLY A 34 -3.62 15.57 6.64
N GLN A 35 -3.52 14.62 7.58
CA GLN A 35 -2.70 13.43 7.40
C GLN A 35 -3.26 12.50 6.32
N TYR A 36 -2.39 12.05 5.41
CA TYR A 36 -2.74 11.03 4.42
C TYR A 36 -3.23 9.75 5.08
N LYS A 37 -4.38 9.25 4.61
CA LYS A 37 -4.87 7.91 4.98
C LYS A 37 -3.84 6.88 4.49
N GLY A 38 -3.49 5.91 5.33
CA GLY A 38 -2.48 4.92 4.99
C GLY A 38 -1.02 5.36 5.15
N TRP A 39 -0.70 6.56 5.67
CA TRP A 39 0.68 7.03 5.90
C TRP A 39 1.60 5.96 6.52
N ARG A 40 1.11 5.26 7.54
CA ARG A 40 1.88 4.24 8.28
C ARG A 40 2.22 2.99 7.46
N PHE A 41 1.50 2.72 6.37
CA PHE A 41 1.82 1.60 5.48
C PHE A 41 3.06 1.86 4.64
N TYR A 42 3.32 3.13 4.31
CA TYR A 42 4.38 3.55 3.39
C TYR A 42 5.57 4.14 4.14
N HIS A 43 5.33 4.88 5.22
CA HIS A 43 6.37 5.50 6.04
C HIS A 43 6.20 5.14 7.52
N PRO A 44 6.39 3.85 7.91
CA PRO A 44 6.17 3.42 9.28
C PRO A 44 7.10 4.09 10.30
N GLN A 45 8.32 4.44 9.86
CA GLN A 45 9.36 5.06 10.68
C GLN A 45 9.34 6.60 10.65
N GLU A 46 8.53 7.23 9.79
CA GLU A 46 8.44 8.68 9.69
C GLU A 46 7.14 9.18 10.34
N SER A 47 7.23 10.28 11.08
CA SER A 47 6.04 10.98 11.56
C SER A 47 5.51 11.89 10.46
N PHE A 48 4.19 11.96 10.31
CA PHE A 48 3.58 12.90 9.38
C PHE A 48 3.90 14.34 9.79
N MET A 49 4.40 15.12 8.84
CA MET A 49 4.66 16.55 9.01
C MET A 49 4.26 17.26 7.72
N GLU A 50 3.35 18.23 7.83
CA GLU A 50 2.93 19.05 6.70
C GLU A 50 4.12 19.86 6.16
N GLY A 51 4.26 19.92 4.84
CA GLY A 51 5.38 20.58 4.17
C GLY A 51 6.70 19.81 4.21
N SER A 52 6.75 18.61 4.81
CA SER A 52 7.93 17.74 4.75
C SER A 52 8.27 17.34 3.30
N PRO A 53 9.54 16.99 3.01
CA PRO A 53 9.93 16.52 1.69
C PRO A 53 9.07 15.34 1.21
N THR A 54 8.78 14.37 2.09
CA THR A 54 7.94 13.21 1.81
C THR A 54 6.53 13.63 1.38
N VAL A 55 5.90 14.57 2.09
CA VAL A 55 4.56 15.09 1.75
C VAL A 55 4.58 15.84 0.42
N ASN A 56 5.58 16.66 0.16
CA ASN A 56 5.69 17.42 -1.09
C ASN A 56 5.89 16.48 -2.29
N LYS A 57 6.76 15.47 -2.16
CA LYS A 57 6.96 14.41 -3.17
C LYS A 57 5.66 13.64 -3.43
N THR A 58 4.95 13.26 -2.36
CA THR A 58 3.64 12.58 -2.48
C THR A 58 2.62 13.44 -3.22
N ARG A 59 2.52 14.73 -2.88
CA ARG A 59 1.61 15.68 -3.54
C ARG A 59 1.95 15.89 -5.01
N ALA A 60 3.23 15.95 -5.37
CA ALA A 60 3.67 16.04 -6.76
C ALA A 60 3.15 14.86 -7.58
N VAL A 61 3.24 13.65 -7.02
CA VAL A 61 2.69 12.43 -7.63
C VAL A 61 1.16 12.46 -7.69
N GLU A 62 0.46 12.93 -6.65
CA GLU A 62 -0.99 13.11 -6.72
C GLU A 62 -1.36 13.99 -7.91
N GLY A 63 -0.67 15.12 -8.11
CA GLY A 63 -0.87 15.98 -9.28
C GLY A 63 -0.73 15.22 -10.60
N TYR A 64 0.31 14.39 -10.72
CA TYR A 64 0.51 13.52 -11.87
C TYR A 64 -0.64 12.53 -12.09
N LEU A 65 -1.13 11.89 -11.04
CA LEU A 65 -2.26 10.94 -11.12
C LEU A 65 -3.54 11.61 -11.61
N HIS A 66 -3.85 12.82 -11.11
CA HIS A 66 -5.05 13.55 -11.56
C HIS A 66 -4.96 13.96 -13.03
N ARG A 67 -3.78 14.38 -13.52
CA ARG A 67 -3.56 14.72 -14.93
C ARG A 67 -3.66 13.52 -15.87
N ASN A 68 -3.36 12.33 -15.35
CA ASN A 68 -3.30 11.08 -16.10
C ASN A 68 -4.38 10.09 -15.64
N ASN A 69 -5.50 10.59 -15.11
CA ASN A 69 -6.53 9.79 -14.44
C ASN A 69 -7.08 8.66 -15.33
N GLN A 70 -7.11 8.83 -16.66
CA GLN A 70 -7.52 7.80 -17.61
C GLN A 70 -6.65 6.52 -17.57
N LEU A 71 -5.43 6.59 -17.04
CA LEU A 71 -4.52 5.45 -16.89
C LEU A 71 -4.72 4.72 -15.56
N PHE A 72 -5.45 5.32 -14.61
CA PHE A 72 -5.55 4.86 -13.22
C PHE A 72 -7.02 4.61 -12.85
N ILE A 73 -7.49 3.40 -13.12
CA ILE A 73 -8.84 2.96 -12.74
C ILE A 73 -8.83 2.52 -11.27
N ALA A 74 -9.57 3.24 -10.43
CA ALA A 74 -9.55 3.03 -8.97
C ALA A 74 -9.99 1.61 -8.57
N SER A 75 -11.07 1.09 -9.15
CA SER A 75 -11.57 -0.26 -8.87
C SER A 75 -10.56 -1.36 -9.21
N ASP A 76 -9.83 -1.21 -10.33
CA ASP A 76 -8.80 -2.18 -10.74
C ASP A 76 -7.60 -2.17 -9.78
N ILE A 77 -7.19 -0.97 -9.34
CA ILE A 77 -6.09 -0.81 -8.38
C ILE A 77 -6.49 -1.37 -7.02
N GLU A 78 -7.75 -1.14 -6.61
CA GLU A 78 -8.32 -1.70 -5.41
C GLU A 78 -8.30 -3.24 -5.45
N GLU A 79 -8.88 -3.86 -6.47
CA GLU A 79 -8.98 -5.32 -6.57
C GLU A 79 -7.59 -5.99 -6.59
N ARG A 80 -6.67 -5.44 -7.38
CA ARG A 80 -5.32 -6.03 -7.57
C ARG A 80 -4.37 -5.71 -6.43
N ARG A 81 -4.66 -4.69 -5.62
CA ARG A 81 -3.78 -4.13 -4.58
C ARG A 81 -2.39 -3.75 -5.14
N CYS A 82 -2.30 -3.45 -6.42
CA CYS A 82 -1.07 -3.05 -7.08
C CYS A 82 -1.33 -2.11 -8.26
N CYS A 83 -0.39 -1.21 -8.51
CA CYS A 83 -0.45 -0.27 -9.62
C CYS A 83 0.85 -0.35 -10.42
N SER A 84 0.73 -0.51 -11.74
CA SER A 84 1.88 -0.53 -12.65
C SER A 84 2.13 0.86 -13.20
N LEU A 85 3.36 1.35 -13.07
CA LEU A 85 3.80 2.65 -13.60
C LEU A 85 4.87 2.43 -14.65
N ASP A 86 4.70 3.03 -15.82
CA ASP A 86 5.73 3.07 -16.85
C ASP A 86 6.77 4.13 -16.50
N TYR A 87 8.04 3.72 -16.38
CA TYR A 87 9.15 4.61 -16.04
C TYR A 87 9.26 5.78 -17.01
N LYS A 88 9.20 5.52 -18.32
CA LYS A 88 9.35 6.58 -19.34
C LYS A 88 8.20 7.57 -19.26
N HIS A 89 6.98 7.09 -19.04
CA HIS A 89 5.81 7.94 -18.93
C HIS A 89 5.87 8.86 -17.71
N ILE A 90 6.22 8.32 -16.54
CA ILE A 90 6.29 9.14 -15.31
C ILE A 90 7.45 10.13 -15.35
N THR A 91 8.61 9.75 -15.89
CA THR A 91 9.77 10.67 -15.97
C THR A 91 9.65 11.74 -17.04
N SER A 92 8.72 11.59 -17.99
CA SER A 92 8.50 12.57 -19.07
C SER A 92 7.50 13.66 -18.70
N ASP A 93 6.83 13.56 -17.55
CA ASP A 93 5.87 14.57 -17.09
C ASP A 93 6.60 15.81 -16.59
N THR A 94 6.42 16.94 -17.28
CA THR A 94 7.12 18.20 -17.00
C THR A 94 6.71 18.79 -15.65
N GLN A 95 5.44 18.69 -15.29
CA GLN A 95 4.93 19.22 -14.02
C GLN A 95 5.45 18.42 -12.82
N LEU A 96 5.53 17.10 -12.93
CA LEU A 96 6.16 16.26 -11.91
C LEU A 96 7.64 16.59 -11.77
N ALA A 97 8.34 16.87 -12.88
CA ALA A 97 9.74 17.29 -12.84
C ALA A 97 9.93 18.70 -12.24
N GLU A 98 8.93 19.59 -12.32
CA GLU A 98 8.94 20.89 -11.66
C GLU A 98 8.67 20.75 -10.14
N ASP A 99 7.67 19.94 -9.78
CA ASP A 99 7.24 19.74 -8.39
C ASP A 99 8.20 18.83 -7.59
N TRP A 100 8.85 17.88 -8.27
CA TRP A 100 9.87 16.98 -7.72
C TRP A 100 11.08 16.88 -8.67
N PRO A 101 11.97 17.90 -8.67
CA PRO A 101 13.11 17.95 -9.59
C PRO A 101 14.11 16.80 -9.46
N SER A 102 14.27 16.27 -8.24
CA SER A 102 15.14 15.14 -7.95
C SER A 102 14.47 13.78 -8.17
N PHE A 103 13.29 13.71 -8.79
CA PHE A 103 12.51 12.47 -8.90
C PHE A 103 13.33 11.31 -9.47
N GLN A 104 14.03 11.53 -10.58
CA GLN A 104 14.81 10.48 -11.22
C GLN A 104 15.98 10.01 -10.34
N SER A 105 16.74 10.93 -9.73
CA SER A 105 17.85 10.56 -8.85
C SER A 105 17.35 9.82 -7.61
N ASP A 106 16.28 10.32 -6.99
CA ASP A 106 15.70 9.72 -5.78
C ASP A 106 15.14 8.32 -6.07
N LEU A 107 14.53 8.12 -7.25
CA LEU A 107 14.03 6.80 -7.65
C LEU A 107 15.17 5.80 -7.93
N LEU A 108 16.34 6.28 -8.36
CA LEU A 108 17.50 5.43 -8.63
C LEU A 108 18.31 5.12 -7.36
N ASP A 109 18.54 6.13 -6.51
CA ASP A 109 19.39 6.02 -5.33
C ASP A 109 18.62 5.56 -4.08
N GLU A 110 17.35 5.95 -3.95
CA GLU A 110 16.47 5.61 -2.83
C GLU A 110 15.09 5.10 -3.33
N PRO A 111 15.06 4.03 -4.15
CA PRO A 111 13.84 3.50 -4.76
C PRO A 111 12.77 3.14 -3.73
N GLU A 112 13.14 2.62 -2.56
CA GLU A 112 12.16 2.24 -1.53
C GLU A 112 11.35 3.44 -1.06
N HIS A 113 12.01 4.52 -0.65
CA HIS A 113 11.34 5.73 -0.21
C HIS A 113 10.55 6.38 -1.36
N SER A 114 11.13 6.43 -2.56
CA SER A 114 10.45 6.99 -3.74
C SER A 114 9.20 6.21 -4.14
N LEU A 115 9.26 4.87 -4.11
CA LEU A 115 8.12 3.99 -4.35
C LEU A 115 7.07 4.09 -3.23
N ASN A 116 7.47 4.37 -2.00
CA ASN A 116 6.55 4.60 -0.89
C ASN A 116 5.77 5.91 -1.07
N CYS A 117 6.43 6.99 -1.48
CA CYS A 117 5.75 8.24 -1.85
C CYS A 117 4.76 8.02 -3.01
N LEU A 118 5.19 7.29 -4.05
CA LEU A 118 4.32 6.92 -5.19
C LEU A 118 3.11 6.10 -4.71
N GLY A 119 3.35 5.09 -3.87
CA GLY A 119 2.32 4.20 -3.36
C GLY A 119 1.32 4.92 -2.48
N LEU A 120 1.77 5.84 -1.62
CA LEU A 120 0.90 6.67 -0.78
C LEU A 120 0.02 7.60 -1.62
N ALA A 121 0.58 8.23 -2.65
CA ALA A 121 -0.19 9.08 -3.57
C ALA A 121 -1.27 8.29 -4.31
N ILE A 122 -0.93 7.09 -4.81
CA ILE A 122 -1.88 6.19 -5.47
C ILE A 122 -2.97 5.73 -4.49
N HIS A 123 -2.58 5.35 -3.27
CA HIS A 123 -3.51 4.97 -2.23
C HIS A 123 -4.52 6.08 -1.93
N GLN A 124 -4.03 7.31 -1.78
CA GLN A 124 -4.89 8.46 -1.53
C GLN A 124 -5.80 8.78 -2.71
N TYR A 125 -5.31 8.68 -3.94
CA TYR A 125 -6.09 8.86 -5.17
C TYR A 125 -7.19 7.80 -5.29
N THR A 126 -6.84 6.52 -5.19
CA THR A 126 -7.80 5.41 -5.28
C THR A 126 -8.89 5.51 -4.21
N LEU A 127 -8.50 5.89 -2.98
CA LEU A 127 -9.45 6.06 -1.89
C LEU A 127 -10.44 7.19 -2.15
N LYS A 128 -9.98 8.36 -2.62
CA LYS A 128 -10.85 9.50 -2.97
C LYS A 128 -11.82 9.14 -4.10
N GLU A 129 -11.34 8.45 -5.13
CA GLU A 129 -12.17 8.05 -6.26
C GLU A 129 -13.24 7.03 -5.84
N LEU A 130 -12.88 6.05 -5.01
CA LEU A 130 -13.85 5.06 -4.52
C LEU A 130 -14.85 5.68 -3.53
N GLU A 131 -14.42 6.62 -2.67
CA GLU A 131 -15.32 7.39 -1.80
C GLU A 131 -16.33 8.22 -2.62
N ARG A 132 -15.91 8.79 -3.76
CA ARG A 132 -16.81 9.53 -4.65
C ARG A 132 -17.93 8.65 -5.21
N ASP A 133 -17.59 7.42 -5.61
CA ASP A 133 -18.53 6.48 -6.22
C ASP A 133 -19.58 5.94 -5.22
N ILE A 134 -19.34 6.07 -3.91
CA ILE A 134 -20.22 5.59 -2.81
C ILE A 134 -21.14 6.71 -2.25
N SER A 135 -21.13 7.92 -2.80
CA SER A 135 -21.89 9.07 -2.30
C SER A 135 -23.41 8.81 -2.22
N ASP A 136 -23.92 8.40 -1.04
CA ASP A 136 -24.98 9.05 -0.24
C ASP A 136 -25.64 8.15 0.82
N GLU A 137 -25.42 6.83 0.82
CA GLU A 137 -26.33 5.95 1.59
C GLU A 137 -25.85 5.47 2.97
N GLU A 138 -24.56 5.50 3.33
CA GLU A 138 -24.13 5.22 4.72
C GLU A 138 -22.65 5.56 4.88
N GLY A 139 -22.27 6.21 5.99
CA GLY A 139 -20.90 6.65 6.30
C GLY A 139 -19.88 5.51 6.52
N HIS A 140 -19.75 4.61 5.55
CA HIS A 140 -18.77 3.55 5.53
C HIS A 140 -17.39 4.12 5.22
N SER A 141 -16.51 4.14 6.22
CA SER A 141 -15.09 4.36 6.01
C SER A 141 -14.52 3.19 5.22
N ILE A 142 -14.10 3.45 3.97
CA ILE A 142 -13.44 2.45 3.15
C ILE A 142 -12.06 2.17 3.74
N ASP A 143 -11.82 0.92 4.14
CA ASP A 143 -10.49 0.48 4.53
C ASP A 143 -9.77 -0.07 3.29
N LEU A 144 -8.80 0.71 2.81
CA LEU A 144 -7.99 0.37 1.65
C LEU A 144 -6.63 -0.19 2.14
N PRO A 145 -6.32 -1.47 1.90
CA PRO A 145 -5.00 -2.03 2.18
C PRO A 145 -3.89 -1.34 1.38
N ALA A 146 -2.64 -1.53 1.80
CA ALA A 146 -1.48 -0.98 1.11
C ALA A 146 -1.41 -1.44 -0.36
N ILE A 147 -1.38 -0.48 -1.28
CA ILE A 147 -1.19 -0.70 -2.71
C ILE A 147 0.30 -0.71 -3.04
N ARG A 148 0.75 -1.77 -3.73
CA ARG A 148 2.15 -1.92 -4.16
C ARG A 148 2.38 -1.35 -5.55
N VAL A 149 3.33 -0.44 -5.67
CA VAL A 149 3.76 0.12 -6.96
C VAL A 149 4.70 -0.85 -7.68
N ARG A 150 4.49 -1.02 -8.98
CA ARG A 150 5.35 -1.82 -9.87
C ARG A 150 5.86 -0.93 -10.99
N LEU A 151 7.15 -0.66 -10.99
CA LEU A 151 7.78 0.11 -12.05
C LEU A 151 8.07 -0.79 -13.25
N LEU A 152 7.69 -0.34 -14.44
CA LEU A 152 7.88 -1.02 -15.72
C LEU A 152 8.83 -0.23 -16.63
N ASN A 153 9.46 -0.92 -17.57
CA ASN A 153 10.21 -0.32 -18.69
C ASN A 153 11.38 0.60 -18.27
N TYR A 154 11.99 0.34 -17.10
CA TYR A 154 13.27 0.95 -16.74
C TYR A 154 14.40 0.38 -17.60
N GLU A 155 15.11 1.27 -18.29
CA GLU A 155 16.32 1.03 -19.07
C GLU A 155 17.38 1.97 -18.48
N PRO A 156 18.59 1.50 -18.10
CA PRO A 156 19.41 0.49 -18.75
C PRO A 156 19.42 -0.90 -18.08
N VAL A 157 19.62 -1.95 -18.89
CA VAL A 157 19.79 -3.33 -18.41
C VAL A 157 21.22 -3.53 -17.89
N THR A 158 21.34 -3.82 -16.60
CA THR A 158 22.58 -4.20 -15.93
C THR A 158 22.84 -5.69 -16.14
N GLN A 159 23.98 -6.02 -16.74
CA GLN A 159 24.42 -7.41 -16.89
C GLN A 159 24.76 -8.01 -15.53
N LEU A 160 24.39 -9.27 -15.29
CA LEU A 160 24.59 -9.93 -14.00
C LEU A 160 26.06 -9.90 -13.53
N LYS A 161 27.02 -10.02 -14.46
CA LYS A 161 28.47 -9.90 -14.17
C LYS A 161 28.92 -8.53 -13.66
N ASN A 162 28.12 -7.49 -13.89
CA ASN A 162 28.41 -6.11 -13.48
C ASN A 162 27.72 -5.74 -12.16
N LEU A 163 26.87 -6.62 -11.60
CA LEU A 163 26.20 -6.37 -10.33
C LEU A 163 27.22 -6.48 -9.19
N LYS A 164 27.47 -5.35 -8.52
CA LYS A 164 28.44 -5.17 -7.44
C LYS A 164 27.77 -4.55 -6.21
N ALA A 165 28.49 -4.48 -5.09
CA ALA A 165 28.02 -3.88 -3.84
C ALA A 165 27.51 -2.43 -4.00
N ASN A 166 28.03 -1.66 -4.96
CA ASN A 166 27.61 -0.27 -5.21
C ASN A 166 26.14 -0.13 -5.68
N PHE A 167 25.50 -1.23 -6.10
CA PHE A 167 24.07 -1.24 -6.47
C PHE A 167 23.16 -1.61 -5.28
N TYR A 168 23.72 -1.87 -4.10
CA TYR A 168 22.92 -2.16 -2.92
C TYR A 168 22.01 -0.97 -2.59
N GLY A 169 20.72 -1.25 -2.39
CA GLY A 169 19.71 -0.23 -2.14
C GLY A 169 19.29 0.58 -3.37
N LYS A 170 19.88 0.36 -4.56
CA LYS A 170 19.60 1.13 -5.78
C LYS A 170 18.69 0.40 -6.76
N LEU A 171 18.01 1.16 -7.62
CA LEU A 171 17.18 0.59 -8.68
C LEU A 171 18.07 0.00 -9.79
N VAL A 172 17.84 -1.27 -10.11
CA VAL A 172 18.54 -1.96 -11.21
C VAL A 172 17.57 -2.78 -12.05
N CYS A 173 17.79 -2.80 -13.37
CA CYS A 173 17.14 -3.72 -14.29
C CYS A 173 18.12 -4.84 -14.65
N VAL A 174 17.71 -6.11 -14.54
CA VAL A 174 18.54 -7.27 -14.89
C VAL A 174 17.76 -8.16 -15.85
N ARG A 175 18.45 -8.69 -16.87
CA ARG A 175 17.89 -9.66 -17.82
C ARG A 175 18.63 -10.99 -17.70
N GLY A 176 17.88 -12.09 -17.66
CA GLY A 176 18.44 -13.44 -17.61
C GLY A 176 17.41 -14.50 -17.95
N THR A 177 17.87 -15.75 -18.06
CA THR A 177 17.01 -16.92 -18.28
C THR A 177 16.71 -17.57 -16.94
N ILE A 178 15.43 -17.79 -16.64
CA ILE A 178 15.01 -18.52 -15.44
C ILE A 178 15.20 -20.02 -15.70
N ILE A 179 16.13 -20.65 -14.98
CA ILE A 179 16.45 -22.08 -15.13
C ILE A 179 15.71 -22.99 -14.15
N ARG A 180 15.26 -22.42 -13.02
CA ARG A 180 14.57 -23.16 -11.94
C ARG A 180 13.73 -22.18 -11.12
N VAL A 181 12.54 -22.63 -10.73
CA VAL A 181 11.66 -21.92 -9.78
C VAL A 181 11.65 -22.71 -8.46
N GLY A 182 11.69 -22.00 -7.34
CA GLY A 182 11.58 -22.59 -6.00
C GLY A 182 10.13 -22.85 -5.59
N ASN A 183 9.93 -23.60 -4.50
CA ASN A 183 8.59 -23.78 -3.94
C ASN A 183 8.05 -22.47 -3.37
N MET A 184 6.74 -22.27 -3.49
CA MET A 184 6.04 -21.13 -2.90
C MET A 184 6.19 -21.15 -1.36
N LYS A 185 6.54 -20.00 -0.79
CA LYS A 185 6.63 -19.78 0.66
C LYS A 185 5.73 -18.62 1.04
N LEU A 186 5.01 -18.75 2.15
CA LEU A 186 4.27 -17.65 2.74
C LEU A 186 5.24 -16.75 3.51
N LEU A 187 5.17 -15.44 3.24
CA LEU A 187 5.90 -14.42 3.99
C LEU A 187 4.90 -13.65 4.84
N CYS A 188 5.13 -13.59 6.14
CA CYS A 188 4.33 -12.75 7.03
C CYS A 188 4.71 -11.28 6.84
N THR A 189 3.73 -10.45 6.50
CA THR A 189 3.91 -9.00 6.30
C THR A 189 3.55 -8.19 7.53
N CYS A 190 2.75 -8.74 8.45
CA CYS A 190 2.45 -8.15 9.75
C CYS A 190 2.34 -9.24 10.82
N HIS A 191 2.71 -8.91 12.06
CA HIS A 191 2.55 -9.78 13.22
C HIS A 191 1.94 -8.97 14.36
N THR A 192 0.89 -9.52 14.97
CA THR A 192 0.33 -8.98 16.22
C THR A 192 0.80 -9.88 17.36
N LEU A 193 1.52 -9.29 18.31
CA LEU A 193 1.97 -9.98 19.53
C LEU A 193 1.04 -9.57 20.67
N LYS A 194 0.41 -10.55 21.32
CA LYS A 194 -0.38 -10.34 22.54
C LYS A 194 0.45 -10.81 23.73
N ALA A 195 0.69 -9.92 24.70
CA ALA A 195 1.29 -10.32 25.98
C ALA A 195 0.27 -11.13 26.78
N GLN A 196 0.68 -12.28 27.32
CA GLN A 196 -0.09 -13.01 28.32
C GLN A 196 0.22 -12.43 29.71
N PRO A 197 -0.81 -12.23 30.56
CA PRO A 197 -0.65 -11.67 31.91
C PRO A 197 0.14 -12.60 32.84
#